data_AF-A0A0A9YDH2-F1
#
_entry.id   AF-A0A0A9YDH2-F1
#
_cell.length_a   1.000
_cell.length_b   1.000
_cell.length_c   1.000
_cell.angle_alpha   90.00
_cell.angle_beta   90.00
_cell.angle_gamma   90.00
#
_symmetry.space_group_name_H-M   'P 1'
#
loop_
_entity.id
_entity.type
_entity.pdbx_description
1 polymer ?
#
loop_
_entity_poly.entity_id
_entity_poly.type
_entity_poly.pdbx_seq_one_letter_code
_entity_poly.pdbx_strand_id
1 'polypeptide(L)'
;MECAKHLGSAIRSNNNLKSLDLRWNNIQNEGAEALLRGLEENHSLSNLQIHGNCVHREISLAIDECIKNHATIVKANADYDIKTNILLDRIKVLEESRSQQINEIKERTTMQLGEAEKRLETLSRENREKEKRIEDLENKLFLMEEEQKMIKQRSSVLEQNLKDREKSHKEFQTMQQRSLNKLRQEVKEEEEEQKAKLKYFEEQMLESQKSKEESQELLSQQTKEYKALKDELSRLKTLYETQISQMEETFEAQKKSWKNKLDEMESSHEDQIHRLRSSAFDNQQDLEAKISELSEKQSRKLLSLTETCERLKQEKNSLEERISSLQNTTAQLQRENSNLIAQVAEPARKLTALLDELSNEKILNQRLKQEKMEAIKNQEDLTKELESVKSKLSLQKIEIEQLEKSNEDQMKSMKNKLKQLQSKLDDKIKKIESMKGEERARTKFLQSAFSKYFDKYHSPQSPSSKSSVDS
;
A
#
# COMPACT_ATOMS: atom_id res chain seq x y z
N MET A 1 82.21 54.57 -194.30
CA MET A 1 81.55 55.45 -193.31
C MET A 1 80.66 54.67 -192.35
N GLU A 2 79.67 53.91 -192.83
CA GLU A 2 78.69 53.19 -191.99
C GLU A 2 79.29 52.20 -190.99
N CYS A 3 80.40 51.54 -191.31
CA CYS A 3 81.03 50.54 -190.42
C CYS A 3 81.39 51.10 -189.04
N ALA A 4 81.85 52.35 -188.96
CA ALA A 4 82.16 53.00 -187.69
C ALA A 4 80.91 53.32 -186.86
N LYS A 5 79.78 53.62 -187.53
CA LYS A 5 78.49 53.86 -186.86
C LYS A 5 77.90 52.55 -186.30
N HIS A 6 78.03 51.45 -187.04
CA HIS A 6 77.72 50.11 -186.54
C HIS A 6 78.63 49.69 -185.39
N LEU A 7 79.93 50.00 -185.46
CA LEU A 7 80.89 49.68 -184.41
C LEU A 7 80.63 50.48 -183.13
N GLY A 8 80.20 51.75 -183.21
CA GLY A 8 79.73 52.52 -182.05
C GLY A 8 78.57 51.82 -181.33
N SER A 9 77.54 51.40 -182.07
CA SER A 9 76.41 50.62 -181.52
C SER A 9 76.82 49.26 -180.95
N ALA A 10 77.85 48.62 -181.53
CA ALA A 10 78.40 47.36 -181.03
C ALA A 10 79.23 47.55 -179.76
N ILE A 11 79.99 48.64 -179.63
CA ILE A 11 80.66 49.02 -178.38
C ILE A 11 79.61 49.29 -177.30
N ARG A 12 78.61 50.13 -177.57
CA ARG A 12 77.51 50.47 -176.65
C ARG A 12 76.86 49.26 -175.97
N SER A 13 76.76 48.13 -176.68
CA SER A 13 76.11 46.90 -176.21
C SER A 13 77.06 45.82 -175.69
N ASN A 14 78.38 45.97 -175.86
CA ASN A 14 79.37 44.94 -175.49
C ASN A 14 80.07 45.26 -174.17
N ASN A 15 79.56 44.71 -173.06
CA ASN A 15 80.10 44.91 -171.71
C ASN A 15 81.38 44.10 -171.38
N ASN A 16 81.88 43.29 -172.33
CA ASN A 16 83.01 42.39 -172.13
C ASN A 16 84.32 42.89 -172.76
N LEU A 17 84.25 43.69 -173.82
CA LEU A 17 85.43 44.14 -174.58
C LEU A 17 86.25 45.17 -173.77
N LYS A 18 87.45 44.80 -173.34
CA LYS A 18 88.31 45.67 -172.50
C LYS A 18 89.29 46.56 -173.27
N SER A 19 89.69 46.14 -174.47
CA SER A 19 90.62 46.88 -175.32
C SER A 19 90.24 46.69 -176.79
N LEU A 20 90.27 47.77 -177.57
CA LEU A 20 89.97 47.78 -179.00
C LEU A 20 91.01 48.63 -179.74
N ASP A 21 91.59 48.08 -180.81
CA ASP A 21 92.57 48.77 -181.65
C ASP A 21 91.99 49.02 -183.04
N LEU A 22 91.88 50.29 -183.42
CA LEU A 22 91.36 50.79 -184.69
C LEU A 22 92.39 51.69 -185.38
N ARG A 23 93.67 51.60 -185.02
CA ARG A 23 94.71 52.44 -185.62
C ARG A 23 94.80 52.23 -187.13
N TRP A 24 95.05 53.29 -187.89
CA TRP A 24 95.22 53.25 -189.36
C TRP A 24 94.02 52.71 -190.17
N ASN A 25 92.78 52.79 -189.67
CA ASN A 25 91.57 52.27 -190.34
C ASN A 25 90.80 53.32 -191.19
N ASN A 26 91.41 54.47 -191.50
CA ASN A 26 90.82 55.60 -192.24
C ASN A 26 89.45 56.07 -191.71
N ILE A 27 89.27 56.06 -190.38
CA ILE A 27 88.08 56.58 -189.71
C ILE A 27 88.06 58.11 -189.85
N GLN A 28 86.89 58.66 -190.21
CA GLN A 28 86.61 60.08 -190.32
C GLN A 28 85.80 60.58 -189.11
N ASN A 29 85.72 61.90 -188.90
CA ASN A 29 85.01 62.55 -187.78
C ASN A 29 83.65 61.93 -187.44
N GLU A 30 82.72 61.79 -188.39
CA GLU A 30 81.39 61.19 -188.13
C GLU A 30 81.45 59.75 -187.57
N GLY A 31 82.49 59.00 -187.94
CA GLY A 31 82.74 57.67 -187.42
C GLY A 31 83.30 57.71 -186.00
N ALA A 32 84.20 58.65 -185.71
CA ALA A 32 84.75 58.85 -184.38
C ALA A 32 83.73 59.43 -183.39
N GLU A 33 82.82 60.31 -183.81
CA GLU A 33 81.68 60.74 -183.01
C GLU A 33 80.74 59.58 -182.65
N ALA A 34 80.48 58.68 -183.60
CA ALA A 34 79.66 57.50 -183.34
C ALA A 34 80.34 56.50 -182.38
N LEU A 35 81.67 56.38 -182.46
CA LEU A 35 82.47 55.64 -181.48
C LEU A 35 82.45 56.30 -180.10
N LEU A 36 82.56 57.63 -180.02
CA LEU A 36 82.47 58.40 -178.78
C LEU A 36 81.11 58.22 -178.10
N ARG A 37 79.99 58.41 -178.81
CA ARG A 37 78.64 58.18 -178.25
C ARG A 37 78.41 56.73 -177.83
N GLY A 38 78.97 55.78 -178.61
CA GLY A 38 78.94 54.36 -178.24
C GLY A 38 79.79 54.03 -177.00
N LEU A 39 80.81 54.84 -176.73
CA LEU A 39 81.70 54.73 -175.58
C LEU A 39 81.11 55.42 -174.34
N GLU A 40 80.47 56.59 -174.46
CA GLU A 40 79.82 57.33 -173.34
C GLU A 40 78.85 56.46 -172.53
N GLU A 41 78.19 55.48 -173.16
CA GLU A 41 77.32 54.49 -172.51
C GLU A 41 78.02 53.15 -172.18
N ASN A 42 79.25 52.91 -172.64
CA ASN A 42 80.02 51.70 -172.36
C ASN A 42 81.17 51.93 -171.37
N HIS A 43 80.88 51.74 -170.08
CA HIS A 43 81.89 51.82 -169.01
C HIS A 43 82.79 50.57 -168.91
N SER A 44 82.78 49.70 -169.92
CA SER A 44 83.50 48.43 -169.91
C SER A 44 84.80 48.46 -170.70
N LEU A 45 84.87 49.29 -171.76
CA LEU A 45 86.03 49.47 -172.62
C LEU A 45 87.03 50.43 -171.95
N SER A 46 88.21 49.89 -171.64
CA SER A 46 89.27 50.59 -170.91
C SER A 46 90.42 51.10 -171.79
N ASN A 47 90.39 50.80 -173.09
CA ASN A 47 91.38 51.24 -174.07
C ASN A 47 90.77 51.23 -175.48
N LEU A 48 90.80 52.36 -176.18
CA LEU A 48 90.39 52.50 -177.59
C LEU A 48 91.51 53.24 -178.33
N GLN A 49 92.16 52.58 -179.27
CA GLN A 49 93.28 53.15 -180.01
C GLN A 49 92.84 53.61 -181.40
N ILE A 50 92.70 54.92 -181.62
CA ILE A 50 92.30 55.52 -182.92
C ILE A 50 93.42 56.32 -183.60
N HIS A 51 94.66 56.24 -183.12
CA HIS A 51 95.82 56.90 -183.72
C HIS A 51 96.02 56.51 -185.21
N GLY A 52 96.40 57.47 -186.07
CA GLY A 52 96.58 57.23 -187.51
C GLY A 52 95.28 57.21 -188.33
N ASN A 53 94.19 57.77 -187.80
CA ASN A 53 92.93 58.02 -188.53
C ASN A 53 92.73 59.52 -188.82
N CYS A 54 91.82 59.85 -189.74
CA CYS A 54 91.49 61.22 -190.15
C CYS A 54 90.43 61.85 -189.21
N VAL A 55 90.79 61.98 -187.93
CA VAL A 55 89.88 62.43 -186.86
C VAL A 55 90.39 63.75 -186.26
N HIS A 56 89.49 64.69 -185.99
CA HIS A 56 89.79 65.95 -185.30
C HIS A 56 90.31 65.71 -183.88
N ARG A 57 91.28 66.55 -183.47
CA ARG A 57 91.93 66.48 -182.14
C ARG A 57 90.92 66.53 -180.98
N GLU A 58 89.86 67.32 -181.12
CA GLU A 58 88.79 67.47 -180.13
C GLU A 58 88.07 66.14 -179.85
N ILE A 59 87.68 65.41 -180.90
CA ILE A 59 87.01 64.11 -180.77
C ILE A 59 87.97 63.06 -180.16
N SER A 60 89.25 63.10 -180.53
CA SER A 60 90.26 62.22 -179.93
C SER A 60 90.43 62.49 -178.43
N LEU A 61 90.54 63.76 -178.03
CA LEU A 61 90.66 64.16 -176.62
C LEU A 61 89.41 63.76 -175.81
N ALA A 62 88.21 63.90 -176.38
CA ALA A 62 86.97 63.48 -175.74
C ALA A 62 86.91 61.95 -175.54
N ILE A 63 87.43 61.15 -176.48
CA ILE A 63 87.56 59.69 -176.33
C ILE A 63 88.56 59.34 -175.23
N ASP A 64 89.73 59.99 -175.20
CA ASP A 64 90.75 59.79 -174.16
C ASP A 64 90.23 60.16 -172.76
N GLU A 65 89.47 61.26 -172.65
CA GLU A 65 88.83 61.71 -171.41
C GLU A 65 87.71 60.75 -170.96
N CYS A 66 86.89 60.26 -171.89
CA CYS A 66 85.84 59.28 -171.61
C CYS A 66 86.44 57.98 -171.01
N ILE A 67 87.52 57.46 -171.60
CA ILE A 67 88.25 56.29 -171.08
C ILE A 67 88.84 56.56 -169.69
N LYS A 68 89.45 57.73 -169.49
CA LYS A 68 90.02 58.14 -168.20
C LYS A 68 88.93 58.23 -167.11
N ASN A 69 87.74 58.70 -167.46
CA ASN A 69 86.59 58.73 -166.58
C ASN A 69 86.08 57.32 -166.25
N HIS A 70 85.98 56.41 -167.22
CA HIS A 70 85.66 55.00 -166.96
C HIS A 70 86.69 54.32 -166.05
N ALA A 71 87.99 54.51 -166.29
CA ALA A 71 89.05 53.99 -165.45
C ALA A 71 89.03 54.56 -164.02
N THR A 72 88.41 55.73 -163.82
CA THR A 72 88.18 56.34 -162.50
C THR A 72 86.93 55.74 -161.83
N ILE A 73 85.83 55.55 -162.58
CA ILE A 73 84.59 54.90 -162.09
C ILE A 73 84.86 53.45 -161.68
N VAL A 74 85.60 52.68 -162.49
CA VAL A 74 85.94 51.28 -162.19
C VAL A 74 86.77 51.16 -160.89
N LYS A 75 87.69 52.11 -160.64
CA LYS A 75 88.44 52.19 -159.38
C LYS A 75 87.54 52.56 -158.20
N ALA A 76 86.67 53.55 -158.37
CA ALA A 76 85.72 53.96 -157.34
C ALA A 76 84.78 52.80 -156.95
N ASN A 77 84.31 52.02 -157.93
CA ASN A 77 83.48 50.84 -157.69
C ASN A 77 84.25 49.77 -156.90
N ALA A 78 85.50 49.45 -157.28
CA ALA A 78 86.32 48.52 -156.51
C ALA A 78 86.59 49.01 -155.06
N ASP A 79 86.80 50.31 -154.87
CA ASP A 79 86.89 50.94 -153.56
C ASP A 79 85.58 50.83 -152.75
N TYR A 80 84.43 50.94 -153.40
CA TYR A 80 83.11 50.74 -152.77
C TYR A 80 82.87 49.27 -152.42
N ASP A 81 83.27 48.32 -153.27
CA ASP A 81 83.18 46.88 -152.99
C ASP A 81 84.05 46.52 -151.77
N ILE A 82 85.29 47.01 -151.71
CA ILE A 82 86.21 46.82 -150.57
C ILE A 82 85.59 47.41 -149.29
N LYS A 83 85.08 48.65 -149.33
CA LYS A 83 84.41 49.30 -148.18
C LYS A 83 83.16 48.53 -147.75
N THR A 84 82.38 48.02 -148.70
CA THR A 84 81.16 47.25 -148.43
C THR A 84 81.49 45.92 -147.75
N ASN A 85 82.50 45.19 -148.23
CA ASN A 85 82.95 43.96 -147.59
C ASN A 85 83.47 44.21 -146.16
N ILE A 86 84.30 45.25 -145.94
CA ILE A 86 84.77 45.64 -144.60
C ILE A 86 83.60 46.00 -143.67
N LEU A 87 82.56 46.67 -144.18
CA LEU A 87 81.36 46.99 -143.40
C LEU A 87 80.51 45.75 -143.11
N LEU A 88 80.37 44.80 -144.04
CA LEU A 88 79.67 43.54 -143.83
C LEU A 88 80.38 42.66 -142.79
N ASP A 89 81.69 42.50 -142.88
CA ASP A 89 82.50 41.81 -141.87
C ASP A 89 82.37 42.49 -140.50
N ARG A 90 82.36 43.83 -140.45
CA ARG A 90 82.18 44.57 -139.21
C ARG A 90 80.77 44.42 -138.62
N ILE A 91 79.73 44.41 -139.45
CA ILE A 91 78.34 44.13 -139.02
C ILE A 91 78.27 42.72 -138.44
N LYS A 92 78.79 41.72 -139.15
CA LYS A 92 78.78 40.32 -138.71
C LYS A 92 79.46 40.13 -137.34
N VAL A 93 80.65 40.71 -137.14
CA VAL A 93 81.35 40.66 -135.84
C VAL A 93 80.55 41.37 -134.72
N LEU A 94 79.82 42.45 -135.04
CA LEU A 94 78.93 43.12 -134.09
C LEU A 94 77.67 42.29 -133.78
N GLU A 95 77.11 41.57 -134.75
CA GLU A 95 75.98 40.66 -134.56
C GLU A 95 76.36 39.42 -133.74
N GLU A 96 77.52 38.83 -134.00
CA GLU A 96 78.09 37.73 -133.21
C GLU A 96 78.35 38.18 -131.76
N SER A 97 79.01 39.32 -131.56
CA SER A 97 79.26 39.88 -130.23
C SER A 97 77.98 40.26 -129.47
N ARG A 98 76.98 40.85 -130.15
CA ARG A 98 75.67 41.15 -129.56
C ARG A 98 74.91 39.86 -129.20
N SER A 99 75.02 38.81 -130.01
CA SER A 99 74.41 37.51 -129.73
C SER A 99 75.03 36.84 -128.51
N GLN A 100 76.35 36.93 -128.34
CA GLN A 100 77.05 36.49 -127.13
C GLN A 100 76.54 37.26 -125.89
N GLN A 101 76.49 38.59 -125.94
CA GLN A 101 75.97 39.41 -124.83
C GLN A 101 74.50 39.07 -124.48
N ILE A 102 73.64 38.83 -125.47
CA ILE A 102 72.25 38.42 -125.25
C ILE A 102 72.20 37.04 -124.55
N ASN A 103 73.05 36.09 -124.95
CA ASN A 103 73.12 34.78 -124.31
C ASN A 103 73.66 34.88 -122.87
N GLU A 104 74.73 35.64 -122.61
CA GLU A 104 75.24 35.87 -121.25
C GLU A 104 74.19 36.49 -120.32
N ILE A 105 73.42 37.49 -120.80
CA ILE A 105 72.34 38.11 -120.05
C ILE A 105 71.20 37.10 -119.81
N LYS A 106 70.85 36.29 -120.82
CA LYS A 106 69.84 35.24 -120.70
C LYS A 106 70.23 34.17 -119.68
N GLU A 107 71.46 33.66 -119.73
CA GLU A 107 71.97 32.65 -118.79
C GLU A 107 72.06 33.19 -117.36
N ARG A 108 72.52 34.44 -117.20
CA ARG A 108 72.56 35.10 -115.88
C ARG A 108 71.16 35.31 -115.31
N THR A 109 70.20 35.73 -116.13
CA THR A 109 68.82 35.96 -115.67
C THR A 109 68.05 34.67 -115.41
N THR A 110 68.27 33.59 -116.18
CA THR A 110 67.66 32.29 -115.86
C THR A 110 68.27 31.65 -114.61
N MET A 111 69.58 31.82 -114.38
CA MET A 111 70.23 31.39 -113.13
C MET A 111 69.65 32.14 -111.91
N GLN A 112 69.58 33.47 -111.97
CA GLN A 112 69.01 34.30 -110.91
C GLN A 112 67.52 34.00 -110.66
N LEU A 113 66.74 33.74 -111.72
CA LEU A 113 65.35 33.33 -111.60
C LEU A 113 65.23 31.99 -110.87
N GLY A 114 66.00 30.97 -111.27
CA GLY A 114 65.99 29.65 -110.63
C GLY A 114 66.49 29.65 -109.18
N GLU A 115 67.37 30.58 -108.81
CA GLU A 115 67.75 30.82 -107.41
C GLU A 115 66.62 31.48 -106.60
N ALA A 116 65.94 32.48 -107.19
CA ALA A 116 64.80 33.15 -106.58
C ALA A 116 63.60 32.19 -106.40
N GLU A 117 63.31 31.34 -107.38
CA GLU A 117 62.29 30.30 -107.32
C GLU A 117 62.56 29.30 -106.19
N LYS A 118 63.79 28.77 -106.09
CA LYS A 118 64.20 27.90 -104.97
C LYS A 118 64.07 28.61 -103.63
N ARG A 119 64.45 29.89 -103.54
CA ARG A 119 64.30 30.63 -102.27
C ARG A 119 62.82 30.83 -101.92
N LEU A 120 61.98 31.15 -102.89
CA LEU A 120 60.53 31.27 -102.72
C LEU A 120 59.90 29.94 -102.29
N GLU A 121 60.34 28.81 -102.84
CA GLU A 121 59.91 27.47 -102.41
C GLU A 121 60.28 27.21 -100.93
N THR A 122 61.54 27.47 -100.55
CA THR A 122 61.96 27.29 -99.13
C THR A 122 61.16 28.17 -98.17
N LEU A 123 60.94 29.45 -98.50
CA LEU A 123 60.14 30.38 -97.70
C LEU A 123 58.66 29.96 -97.65
N SER A 124 58.10 29.45 -98.75
CA SER A 124 56.74 28.92 -98.80
C SER A 124 56.57 27.68 -97.92
N ARG A 125 57.58 26.81 -97.87
CA ARG A 125 57.62 25.67 -96.94
C ARG A 125 57.74 26.14 -95.49
N GLU A 126 58.68 27.03 -95.18
CA GLU A 126 58.83 27.60 -93.84
C GLU A 126 57.53 28.23 -93.34
N ASN A 127 56.80 28.95 -94.21
CA ASN A 127 55.52 29.57 -93.85
C ASN A 127 54.43 28.52 -93.57
N ARG A 128 54.30 27.46 -94.39
CA ARG A 128 53.38 26.34 -94.11
C ARG A 128 53.69 25.61 -92.81
N GLU A 129 54.96 25.51 -92.42
CA GLU A 129 55.37 24.95 -91.13
C GLU A 129 55.01 25.89 -89.95
N LYS A 130 55.13 27.21 -90.15
CA LYS A 130 54.71 28.24 -89.16
C LYS A 130 53.18 28.32 -89.03
N GLU A 131 52.44 28.29 -90.14
CA GLU A 131 50.97 28.28 -90.20
C GLU A 131 50.40 27.11 -89.40
N LYS A 132 50.86 25.88 -89.67
CA LYS A 132 50.51 24.70 -88.88
C LYS A 132 50.85 24.87 -87.41
N ARG A 133 51.98 25.51 -87.08
CA ARG A 133 52.37 25.72 -85.68
C ARG A 133 51.52 26.78 -84.96
N ILE A 134 50.91 27.71 -85.69
CA ILE A 134 49.92 28.64 -85.15
C ILE A 134 48.62 27.88 -84.86
N GLU A 135 48.10 27.12 -85.82
CA GLU A 135 46.91 26.25 -85.65
C GLU A 135 47.08 25.28 -84.44
N ASP A 136 48.25 24.67 -84.31
CA ASP A 136 48.68 23.78 -83.22
C ASP A 136 48.70 24.48 -81.83
N LEU A 137 48.88 25.81 -81.79
CA LEU A 137 48.88 26.63 -80.57
C LEU A 137 47.51 27.23 -80.28
N GLU A 138 46.74 27.64 -81.29
CA GLU A 138 45.36 28.12 -81.16
C GLU A 138 44.45 27.03 -80.59
N ASN A 139 44.57 25.79 -81.10
CA ASN A 139 43.85 24.64 -80.54
C ASN A 139 44.23 24.35 -79.07
N LYS A 140 45.50 24.54 -78.68
CA LYS A 140 45.93 24.38 -77.28
C LYS A 140 45.42 25.51 -76.38
N LEU A 141 45.43 26.75 -76.88
CA LEU A 141 44.88 27.90 -76.16
C LEU A 141 43.38 27.71 -75.88
N PHE A 142 42.61 27.30 -76.89
CA PHE A 142 41.18 27.00 -76.75
C PHE A 142 40.92 25.96 -75.65
N LEU A 143 41.63 24.83 -75.67
CA LEU A 143 41.49 23.79 -74.64
C LEU A 143 41.85 24.31 -73.24
N MET A 144 42.91 25.11 -73.11
CA MET A 144 43.29 25.72 -71.83
C MET A 144 42.27 26.77 -71.34
N GLU A 145 41.58 27.47 -72.23
CA GLU A 145 40.49 28.38 -71.87
C GLU A 145 39.24 27.63 -71.39
N GLU A 146 38.89 26.50 -72.02
CA GLU A 146 37.82 25.62 -71.53
C GLU A 146 38.16 24.99 -70.17
N GLU A 147 39.38 24.48 -69.98
CA GLU A 147 39.85 24.00 -68.67
C GLU A 147 39.78 25.10 -67.61
N GLN A 148 40.26 26.31 -67.91
CA GLN A 148 40.21 27.43 -66.96
C GLN A 148 38.76 27.83 -66.62
N LYS A 149 37.83 27.77 -67.59
CA LYS A 149 36.40 28.00 -67.39
C LYS A 149 35.77 26.94 -66.46
N MET A 150 36.12 25.66 -66.65
CA MET A 150 35.68 24.57 -65.77
C MET A 150 36.27 24.70 -64.36
N ILE A 151 37.54 25.10 -64.23
CA ILE A 151 38.20 25.36 -62.94
C ILE A 151 37.52 26.53 -62.22
N LYS A 152 37.21 27.64 -62.92
CA LYS A 152 36.47 28.78 -62.36
C LYS A 152 35.08 28.39 -61.84
N GLN A 153 34.33 27.58 -62.59
CA GLN A 153 33.04 27.05 -62.13
C GLN A 153 33.20 26.17 -60.89
N ARG A 154 34.21 25.28 -60.86
CA ARG A 154 34.50 24.42 -59.71
C ARG A 154 34.92 25.21 -58.47
N SER A 155 35.68 26.29 -58.62
CA SER A 155 36.04 27.20 -57.51
C SER A 155 34.79 27.82 -56.89
N SER A 156 33.92 28.41 -57.70
CA SER A 156 32.66 29.03 -57.24
C SER A 156 31.78 28.06 -56.43
N VAL A 157 31.65 26.81 -56.88
CA VAL A 157 30.92 25.74 -56.15
C VAL A 157 31.62 25.38 -54.83
N LEU A 158 32.96 25.30 -54.80
CA LEU A 158 33.71 25.03 -53.57
C LEU A 158 33.63 26.20 -52.57
N GLU A 159 33.68 27.44 -53.03
CA GLU A 159 33.51 28.65 -52.22
C GLU A 159 32.11 28.73 -51.58
N GLN A 160 31.06 28.33 -52.31
CA GLN A 160 29.72 28.25 -51.75
C GLN A 160 29.61 27.12 -50.71
N ASN A 161 30.10 25.92 -51.02
CA ASN A 161 30.15 24.80 -50.08
C ASN A 161 30.94 25.14 -48.79
N LEU A 162 31.99 25.95 -48.89
CA LEU A 162 32.74 26.45 -47.73
C LEU A 162 31.90 27.41 -46.88
N LYS A 163 31.20 28.38 -47.49
CA LYS A 163 30.31 29.31 -46.77
C LYS A 163 29.19 28.57 -46.04
N ASP A 164 28.56 27.60 -46.68
CA ASP A 164 27.49 26.80 -46.08
C ASP A 164 28.02 25.93 -44.93
N ARG A 165 29.19 25.30 -45.10
CA ARG A 165 29.86 24.54 -44.03
C ARG A 165 30.30 25.41 -42.86
N GLU A 166 30.82 26.62 -43.11
CA GLU A 166 31.12 27.60 -42.07
C GLU A 166 29.87 28.00 -41.29
N LYS A 167 28.76 28.27 -41.99
CA LYS A 167 27.48 28.60 -41.37
C LYS A 167 26.99 27.47 -40.47
N SER A 168 26.96 26.24 -40.97
CA SER A 168 26.58 25.07 -40.17
C SER A 168 27.52 24.84 -38.97
N HIS A 169 28.82 25.13 -39.11
CA HIS A 169 29.76 25.02 -37.98
C HIS A 169 29.53 26.11 -36.92
N LYS A 170 29.25 27.36 -37.34
CA LYS A 170 28.86 28.46 -36.44
C LYS A 170 27.55 28.15 -35.72
N GLU A 171 26.55 27.64 -36.43
CA GLU A 171 25.28 27.17 -35.84
C GLU A 171 25.52 26.04 -34.82
N PHE A 172 26.30 25.01 -35.17
CA PHE A 172 26.68 23.93 -34.25
C PHE A 172 27.42 24.44 -33.00
N GLN A 173 28.39 25.34 -33.14
CA GLN A 173 29.09 25.96 -32.00
C GLN A 173 28.11 26.71 -31.08
N THR A 174 27.17 27.50 -31.64
CA THR A 174 26.17 28.20 -30.81
C THR A 174 25.21 27.24 -30.11
N MET A 175 24.85 26.11 -30.74
CA MET A 175 24.06 25.06 -30.12
C MET A 175 24.82 24.37 -28.99
N GLN A 176 26.08 23.98 -29.23
CA GLN A 176 26.96 23.39 -28.22
C GLN A 176 27.16 24.32 -27.02
N GLN A 177 27.39 25.61 -27.25
CA GLN A 177 27.56 26.61 -26.19
C GLN A 177 26.25 26.82 -25.39
N ARG A 178 25.08 26.79 -26.04
CA ARG A 178 23.78 26.83 -25.34
C ARG A 178 23.58 25.59 -24.45
N SER A 179 23.85 24.39 -24.97
CA SER A 179 23.76 23.15 -24.19
C SER A 179 24.74 23.12 -23.02
N LEU A 180 25.98 23.58 -23.23
CA LEU A 180 26.99 23.70 -22.18
C LEU A 180 26.56 24.70 -21.09
N ASN A 181 25.97 25.83 -21.48
CA ASN A 181 25.46 26.83 -20.53
C ASN A 181 24.25 26.29 -19.75
N LYS A 182 23.34 25.53 -20.38
CA LYS A 182 22.21 24.88 -19.71
C LYS A 182 22.68 23.84 -18.69
N LEU A 183 23.61 22.97 -19.07
CA LEU A 183 24.19 21.98 -18.15
C LEU A 183 24.95 22.64 -16.99
N ARG A 184 25.65 23.76 -17.23
CA ARG A 184 26.28 24.58 -16.18
C ARG A 184 25.29 25.28 -15.24
N GLN A 185 24.04 25.47 -15.66
CA GLN A 185 22.97 25.98 -14.81
C GLN A 185 22.35 24.82 -14.00
N GLU A 186 22.03 23.70 -14.65
CA GLU A 186 21.48 22.50 -14.00
C GLU A 186 22.42 22.00 -12.88
N VAL A 187 23.73 21.90 -13.14
CA VAL A 187 24.73 21.52 -12.12
C VAL A 187 24.80 22.53 -10.97
N LYS A 188 24.56 23.82 -11.21
CA LYS A 188 24.51 24.83 -10.13
C LYS A 188 23.25 24.69 -9.28
N GLU A 189 22.11 24.46 -9.92
CA GLU A 189 20.83 24.24 -9.25
C GLU A 189 20.87 22.96 -8.40
N GLU A 190 21.45 21.87 -8.91
CA GLU A 190 21.75 20.67 -8.11
C GLU A 190 22.75 20.95 -6.99
N GLU A 191 23.85 21.67 -7.24
CA GLU A 191 24.83 22.04 -6.20
C GLU A 191 24.19 22.84 -5.05
N GLU A 192 23.29 23.78 -5.33
CA GLU A 192 22.59 24.57 -4.33
C GLU A 192 21.53 23.74 -3.59
N GLU A 193 20.79 22.87 -4.28
CA GLU A 193 19.83 21.95 -3.65
C GLU A 193 20.54 20.95 -2.71
N GLN A 194 21.71 20.42 -3.11
CA GLN A 194 22.50 19.52 -2.27
C GLN A 194 23.11 20.27 -1.06
N LYS A 195 23.59 21.51 -1.23
CA LYS A 195 24.04 22.35 -0.10
C LYS A 195 22.90 22.64 0.88
N ALA A 196 21.68 22.89 0.39
CA ALA A 196 20.50 23.09 1.23
C ALA A 196 20.13 21.81 2.01
N LYS A 197 20.13 20.64 1.35
CA LYS A 197 19.91 19.33 2.00
C LYS A 197 20.97 19.05 3.07
N LEU A 198 22.25 19.31 2.77
CA LEU A 198 23.37 19.07 3.68
C LEU A 198 23.26 19.96 4.92
N LYS A 199 22.98 21.26 4.75
CA LYS A 199 22.74 22.20 5.85
C LYS A 199 21.54 21.79 6.72
N TYR A 200 20.45 21.32 6.11
CA TYR A 200 19.29 20.78 6.84
C TYR A 200 19.67 19.54 7.68
N PHE A 201 20.50 18.63 7.15
CA PHE A 201 21.01 17.50 7.92
C PHE A 201 21.97 17.91 9.03
N GLU A 202 22.81 18.94 8.83
CA GLU A 202 23.67 19.51 9.89
C GLU A 202 22.83 20.09 11.03
N GLU A 203 21.76 20.84 10.72
CA GLU A 203 20.82 21.38 11.71
C GLU A 203 20.09 20.27 12.49
N GLN A 204 19.60 19.24 11.79
CA GLN A 204 18.96 18.07 12.43
C GLN A 204 19.94 17.25 13.29
N MET A 205 21.19 17.10 12.86
CA MET A 205 22.24 16.44 13.65
C MET A 205 22.61 17.23 14.90
N LEU A 206 22.64 18.57 14.83
CA LEU A 206 22.91 19.44 15.96
C LEU A 206 21.77 19.38 16.99
N GLU A 207 20.52 19.46 16.55
CA GLU A 207 19.34 19.34 17.44
C GLU A 207 19.27 17.95 18.11
N SER A 208 19.53 16.89 17.34
CA SER A 208 19.61 15.51 17.83
C SER A 208 20.75 15.31 18.85
N GLN A 209 21.93 15.89 18.58
CA GLN A 209 23.05 15.84 19.52
C GLN A 209 22.75 16.63 20.80
N LYS A 210 22.14 17.81 20.71
CA LYS A 210 21.71 18.60 21.87
C LYS A 210 20.68 17.85 22.73
N SER A 211 19.66 17.25 22.11
CA SER A 211 18.67 16.42 22.81
C SER A 211 19.29 15.18 23.48
N LYS A 212 20.31 14.59 22.85
CA LYS A 212 21.11 13.50 23.44
C LYS A 212 21.93 13.99 24.63
N GLU A 213 22.56 15.15 24.56
CA GLU A 213 23.33 15.75 25.66
C GLU A 213 22.42 16.08 26.86
N GLU A 214 21.27 16.71 26.62
CA GLU A 214 20.21 16.94 27.63
C GLU A 214 19.74 15.61 28.28
N SER A 215 19.52 14.57 27.46
CA SER A 215 19.15 13.23 27.95
C SER A 215 20.24 12.56 28.78
N GLN A 216 21.52 12.76 28.42
CA GLN A 216 22.66 12.24 29.17
C GLN A 216 22.86 12.99 30.50
N GLU A 217 22.63 14.30 30.53
CA GLU A 217 22.66 15.07 31.78
C GLU A 217 21.52 14.68 32.72
N LEU A 218 20.29 14.52 32.21
CA LEU A 218 19.16 14.03 32.99
C LEU A 218 19.42 12.63 33.56
N LEU A 219 19.96 11.71 32.76
CA LEU A 219 20.35 10.38 33.23
C LEU A 219 21.47 10.43 34.28
N SER A 220 22.41 11.36 34.15
CA SER A 220 23.47 11.61 35.15
C SER A 220 22.91 12.14 36.47
N GLN A 221 21.90 13.02 36.42
CA GLN A 221 21.17 13.49 37.61
C GLN A 221 20.41 12.34 38.27
N GLN A 222 19.56 11.61 37.53
CA GLN A 222 18.82 10.46 38.05
C GLN A 222 19.73 9.36 38.60
N THR A 223 20.91 9.13 38.02
CA THR A 223 21.90 8.17 38.54
C THR A 223 22.48 8.62 39.89
N LYS A 224 22.72 9.92 40.08
CA LYS A 224 23.15 10.48 41.37
C LYS A 224 22.05 10.37 42.42
N GLU A 225 20.82 10.70 42.06
CA GLU A 225 19.64 10.59 42.93
C GLU A 225 19.38 9.14 43.36
N TYR A 226 19.33 8.21 42.40
CA TYR A 226 19.19 6.77 42.68
C TYR A 226 20.30 6.26 43.61
N LYS A 227 21.55 6.70 43.38
CA LYS A 227 22.66 6.32 44.26
C LYS A 227 22.46 6.87 45.68
N ALA A 228 22.12 8.16 45.84
CA ALA A 228 21.84 8.75 47.15
C ALA A 228 20.67 8.05 47.86
N LEU A 229 19.58 7.72 47.14
CA LEU A 229 18.45 6.98 47.68
C LEU A 229 18.84 5.56 48.12
N LYS A 230 19.72 4.90 47.36
CA LYS A 230 20.23 3.55 47.66
C LYS A 230 21.18 3.54 48.85
N ASP A 231 22.06 4.54 48.95
CA ASP A 231 22.99 4.71 50.06
C ASP A 231 22.20 5.02 51.36
N GLU A 232 21.15 5.84 51.28
CA GLU A 232 20.26 6.14 52.41
C GLU A 232 19.34 4.96 52.79
N LEU A 233 18.80 4.22 51.82
CA LEU A 233 18.05 2.98 52.09
C LEU A 233 18.96 1.92 52.75
N SER A 234 20.25 1.90 52.41
CA SER A 234 21.23 1.04 53.07
C SER A 234 21.53 1.49 54.51
N ARG A 235 21.55 2.81 54.79
CA ARG A 235 21.61 3.35 56.15
C ARG A 235 20.37 3.02 56.98
N LEU A 236 19.18 3.28 56.45
CA LEU A 236 17.93 2.95 57.13
C LEU A 236 17.82 1.45 57.40
N LYS A 237 18.19 0.61 56.43
CA LYS A 237 18.25 -0.85 56.60
C LYS A 237 19.19 -1.23 57.76
N THR A 238 20.44 -0.79 57.74
CA THR A 238 21.42 -1.10 58.80
C THR A 238 21.05 -0.53 60.16
N LEU A 239 20.41 0.64 60.22
CA LEU A 239 19.84 1.21 61.44
C LEU A 239 18.74 0.31 62.01
N TYR A 240 17.78 -0.12 61.20
CA TYR A 240 16.70 -1.02 61.64
C TYR A 240 17.21 -2.43 61.99
N GLU A 241 18.17 -2.99 61.26
CA GLU A 241 18.83 -4.26 61.61
C GLU A 241 19.54 -4.15 62.97
N THR A 242 20.20 -3.01 63.26
CA THR A 242 20.82 -2.76 64.56
C THR A 242 19.78 -2.60 65.68
N GLN A 243 18.67 -1.89 65.43
CA GLN A 243 17.57 -1.74 66.40
C GLN A 243 16.87 -3.08 66.70
N ILE A 244 16.64 -3.90 65.67
CA ILE A 244 16.07 -5.25 65.84
C ILE A 244 17.02 -6.10 66.69
N SER A 245 18.31 -6.13 66.36
CA SER A 245 19.31 -6.89 67.15
C SER A 245 19.38 -6.44 68.62
N GLN A 246 19.31 -5.13 68.90
CA GLN A 246 19.23 -4.60 70.26
C GLN A 246 17.92 -4.98 70.99
N MET A 247 16.79 -4.99 70.28
CA MET A 247 15.51 -5.44 70.82
C MET A 247 15.49 -6.95 71.08
N GLU A 248 16.12 -7.75 70.22
CA GLU A 248 16.28 -9.21 70.40
C GLU A 248 17.22 -9.52 71.57
N GLU A 249 18.37 -8.85 71.69
CA GLU A 249 19.30 -9.02 72.79
C GLU A 249 18.68 -8.63 74.14
N THR A 250 17.96 -7.51 74.20
CA THR A 250 17.26 -7.08 75.42
C THR A 250 16.06 -7.97 75.74
N PHE A 251 15.32 -8.48 74.76
CA PHE A 251 14.24 -9.44 74.96
C PHE A 251 14.77 -10.79 75.46
N GLU A 252 15.85 -11.31 74.89
CA GLU A 252 16.45 -12.58 75.32
C GLU A 252 17.09 -12.44 76.72
N ALA A 253 17.66 -11.27 77.05
CA ALA A 253 18.11 -10.96 78.41
C ALA A 253 16.95 -10.92 79.42
N GLN A 254 15.81 -10.31 79.06
CA GLN A 254 14.59 -10.34 79.89
C GLN A 254 14.05 -11.77 80.06
N LYS A 255 13.96 -12.54 78.96
CA LYS A 255 13.53 -13.94 78.93
C LYS A 255 14.41 -14.83 79.81
N LYS A 256 15.74 -14.62 79.79
CA LYS A 256 16.69 -15.27 80.70
C LYS A 256 16.47 -14.85 82.16
N SER A 257 16.25 -13.57 82.45
CA SER A 257 15.95 -13.09 83.81
C SER A 257 14.65 -13.66 84.36
N TRP A 258 13.59 -13.74 83.55
CA TRP A 258 12.32 -14.35 83.93
C TRP A 258 12.43 -15.86 84.11
N LYS A 259 13.23 -16.56 83.28
CA LYS A 259 13.50 -17.98 83.51
C LYS A 259 14.20 -18.21 84.85
N ASN A 260 15.29 -17.48 85.15
CA ASN A 260 15.99 -17.63 86.43
C ASN A 260 15.04 -17.44 87.62
N LYS A 261 14.12 -16.46 87.57
CA LYS A 261 13.10 -16.25 88.61
C LYS A 261 12.09 -17.40 88.73
N LEU A 262 11.77 -18.08 87.63
CA LEU A 262 10.90 -19.25 87.65
C LEU A 262 11.65 -20.43 88.29
N ASP A 263 12.88 -20.69 87.86
CA ASP A 263 13.75 -21.74 88.40
C ASP A 263 13.97 -21.54 89.93
N GLU A 264 14.17 -20.30 90.39
CA GLU A 264 14.26 -19.91 91.82
C GLU A 264 12.94 -20.15 92.60
N MET A 265 11.79 -19.82 92.01
CA MET A 265 10.47 -20.02 92.63
C MET A 265 10.08 -21.50 92.71
N GLU A 266 10.39 -22.29 91.67
CA GLU A 266 10.14 -23.73 91.64
C GLU A 266 11.00 -24.45 92.70
N SER A 267 12.30 -24.12 92.79
CA SER A 267 13.17 -24.63 93.85
C SER A 267 12.64 -24.27 95.25
N SER A 268 12.24 -23.01 95.49
CA SER A 268 11.66 -22.57 96.77
C SER A 268 10.38 -23.34 97.15
N HIS A 269 9.52 -23.64 96.17
CA HIS A 269 8.31 -24.44 96.40
C HIS A 269 8.60 -25.91 96.67
N GLU A 270 9.55 -26.55 95.98
CA GLU A 270 9.97 -27.93 96.30
C GLU A 270 10.53 -28.02 97.72
N ASP A 271 11.33 -27.03 98.12
CA ASP A 271 11.94 -26.90 99.44
C ASP A 271 10.90 -26.64 100.55
N GLN A 272 9.76 -26.00 100.24
CA GLN A 272 8.59 -25.93 101.14
C GLN A 272 7.82 -27.26 101.21
N ILE A 273 7.56 -27.90 100.06
CA ILE A 273 6.85 -29.19 99.99
C ILE A 273 7.63 -30.28 100.75
N HIS A 274 8.96 -30.29 100.66
CA HIS A 274 9.78 -31.27 101.36
C HIS A 274 9.72 -31.08 102.89
N ARG A 275 9.78 -29.84 103.38
CA ARG A 275 9.63 -29.50 104.81
C ARG A 275 8.25 -29.86 105.36
N LEU A 276 7.18 -29.56 104.61
CA LEU A 276 5.81 -29.94 104.99
C LEU A 276 5.63 -31.47 105.05
N ARG A 277 6.24 -32.23 104.12
CA ARG A 277 6.21 -33.70 104.13
C ARG A 277 6.94 -34.31 105.33
N SER A 278 8.09 -33.77 105.72
CA SER A 278 8.81 -34.24 106.92
C SER A 278 7.99 -34.01 108.18
N SER A 279 7.48 -32.78 108.37
CA SER A 279 6.66 -32.44 109.54
C SER A 279 5.37 -33.28 109.62
N ALA A 280 4.76 -33.64 108.48
CA ALA A 280 3.61 -34.54 108.46
C ALA A 280 3.95 -35.98 108.89
N PHE A 281 5.14 -36.49 108.54
CA PHE A 281 5.61 -37.82 108.91
C PHE A 281 5.85 -37.94 110.42
N ASP A 282 6.56 -36.97 111.01
CA ASP A 282 6.88 -36.97 112.45
C ASP A 282 5.59 -36.94 113.31
N ASN A 283 4.62 -36.10 112.93
CA ASN A 283 3.32 -36.03 113.61
C ASN A 283 2.48 -37.32 113.48
N GLN A 284 2.63 -38.08 112.40
CA GLN A 284 1.92 -39.35 112.26
C GLN A 284 2.49 -40.40 113.24
N GLN A 285 3.81 -40.45 113.41
CA GLN A 285 4.48 -41.45 114.24
C GLN A 285 4.13 -41.29 115.73
N ASP A 286 4.04 -40.06 116.24
CA ASP A 286 3.63 -39.76 117.62
C ASP A 286 2.16 -40.15 117.90
N LEU A 287 1.27 -40.01 116.91
CA LEU A 287 -0.15 -40.37 117.05
C LEU A 287 -0.35 -41.89 117.11
N GLU A 288 0.37 -42.66 116.29
CA GLU A 288 0.31 -44.13 116.30
C GLU A 288 0.81 -44.71 117.65
N ALA A 289 1.88 -44.13 118.22
CA ALA A 289 2.34 -44.48 119.56
C ALA A 289 1.26 -44.22 120.64
N LYS A 290 0.52 -43.12 120.53
CA LYS A 290 -0.53 -42.74 121.50
C LYS A 290 -1.76 -43.65 121.45
N ILE A 291 -2.11 -44.16 120.27
CA ILE A 291 -3.22 -45.10 120.08
C ILE A 291 -2.91 -46.47 120.72
N SER A 292 -1.65 -46.92 120.64
CA SER A 292 -1.19 -48.17 121.27
C SER A 292 -1.27 -48.09 122.81
N GLU A 293 -0.88 -46.97 123.42
CA GLU A 293 -0.92 -46.78 124.88
C GLU A 293 -2.37 -46.76 125.46
N LEU A 294 -3.34 -46.29 124.67
CA LEU A 294 -4.74 -46.16 125.09
C LEU A 294 -5.53 -47.48 124.95
N SER A 295 -5.21 -48.30 123.95
CA SER A 295 -5.92 -49.56 123.67
C SER A 295 -5.62 -50.66 124.70
N GLU A 296 -4.39 -50.73 125.23
CA GLU A 296 -4.07 -51.55 126.41
C GLU A 296 -4.92 -51.15 127.64
N LYS A 297 -5.04 -49.85 127.92
CA LYS A 297 -5.80 -49.32 129.07
C LYS A 297 -7.30 -49.59 128.96
N GLN A 298 -7.88 -49.60 127.75
CA GLN A 298 -9.27 -50.00 127.56
C GLN A 298 -9.48 -51.51 127.76
N SER A 299 -8.58 -52.35 127.23
CA SER A 299 -8.71 -53.81 127.28
C SER A 299 -8.77 -54.33 128.73
N ARG A 300 -7.90 -53.80 129.62
CA ARG A 300 -7.90 -54.17 131.05
C ARG A 300 -9.15 -53.72 131.81
N LYS A 301 -9.90 -52.74 131.29
CA LYS A 301 -11.14 -52.22 131.92
C LYS A 301 -12.41 -52.90 131.39
N LEU A 302 -12.36 -53.49 130.20
CA LEU A 302 -13.45 -54.29 129.65
C LEU A 302 -13.62 -55.61 130.43
N LEU A 303 -12.51 -56.21 130.86
CA LEU A 303 -12.49 -57.51 131.53
C LEU A 303 -13.25 -57.47 132.87
N SER A 304 -12.93 -56.50 133.74
CA SER A 304 -13.58 -56.36 135.06
C SER A 304 -15.08 -55.99 134.99
N LEU A 305 -15.51 -55.33 133.91
CA LEU A 305 -16.93 -55.05 133.67
C LEU A 305 -17.70 -56.32 133.26
N THR A 306 -17.05 -57.20 132.50
CA THR A 306 -17.66 -58.44 132.01
C THR A 306 -18.04 -59.38 133.17
N GLU A 307 -17.12 -59.60 134.12
CA GLU A 307 -17.38 -60.42 135.32
C GLU A 307 -18.56 -59.89 136.16
N THR A 308 -18.72 -58.57 136.26
CA THR A 308 -19.85 -57.98 137.00
C THR A 308 -21.20 -58.16 136.29
N CYS A 309 -21.20 -58.21 134.95
CA CYS A 309 -22.41 -58.39 134.15
C CYS A 309 -22.94 -59.83 134.18
N GLU A 310 -22.08 -60.84 134.34
CA GLU A 310 -22.53 -62.23 134.42
C GLU A 310 -23.20 -62.56 135.76
N ARG A 311 -22.72 -61.99 136.87
CA ARG A 311 -23.37 -62.16 138.18
C ARG A 311 -24.79 -61.60 138.21
N LEU A 312 -25.00 -60.42 137.61
CA LEU A 312 -26.32 -59.79 137.51
C LEU A 312 -27.29 -60.54 136.56
N LYS A 313 -26.79 -61.31 135.58
CA LYS A 313 -27.63 -62.19 134.75
C LYS A 313 -28.24 -63.36 135.54
N GLN A 314 -27.51 -63.93 136.50
CA GLN A 314 -28.01 -65.06 137.28
C GLN A 314 -29.14 -64.64 138.23
N GLU A 315 -29.03 -63.46 138.85
CA GLU A 315 -30.09 -62.91 139.71
C GLU A 315 -31.37 -62.60 138.92
N LYS A 316 -31.23 -62.03 137.70
CA LYS A 316 -32.36 -61.72 136.80
C LYS A 316 -33.25 -62.95 136.52
N ASN A 317 -32.66 -64.06 136.11
CA ASN A 317 -33.42 -65.25 135.71
C ASN A 317 -34.27 -65.82 136.86
N SER A 318 -33.77 -65.76 138.11
CA SER A 318 -34.48 -66.27 139.29
C SER A 318 -35.76 -65.50 139.65
N LEU A 319 -35.86 -64.24 139.21
CA LEU A 319 -37.04 -63.39 139.42
C LEU A 319 -38.08 -63.55 138.31
N GLU A 320 -37.66 -63.85 137.07
CA GLU A 320 -38.57 -64.01 135.93
C GLU A 320 -39.42 -65.28 136.04
N GLU A 321 -38.88 -66.38 136.58
CA GLU A 321 -39.67 -67.58 136.93
C GLU A 321 -40.76 -67.27 137.97
N ARG A 322 -40.46 -66.39 138.95
CA ARG A 322 -41.40 -65.99 140.00
C ARG A 322 -42.61 -65.25 139.43
N ILE A 323 -42.39 -64.37 138.45
CA ILE A 323 -43.44 -63.55 137.82
C ILE A 323 -44.41 -64.42 137.00
N SER A 324 -43.90 -65.40 136.25
CA SER A 324 -44.72 -66.34 135.46
C SER A 324 -45.79 -67.06 136.29
N SER A 325 -45.49 -67.38 137.56
CA SER A 325 -46.43 -68.04 138.49
C SER A 325 -47.63 -67.17 138.89
N LEU A 326 -47.50 -65.84 138.89
CA LEU A 326 -48.53 -64.89 139.32
C LEU A 326 -49.41 -64.38 138.18
N GLN A 327 -48.93 -64.46 136.94
CA GLN A 327 -49.70 -64.02 135.77
C GLN A 327 -50.81 -65.03 135.41
N ASN A 328 -50.54 -66.33 135.53
CA ASN A 328 -51.52 -67.38 135.19
C ASN A 328 -52.73 -67.41 136.14
N THR A 329 -52.54 -67.14 137.43
CA THR A 329 -53.64 -67.01 138.41
C THR A 329 -54.49 -65.76 138.20
N THR A 330 -53.93 -64.70 137.60
CA THR A 330 -54.65 -63.43 137.38
C THR A 330 -55.61 -63.49 136.19
N ALA A 331 -55.24 -64.18 135.11
CA ALA A 331 -56.09 -64.31 133.91
C ALA A 331 -57.35 -65.17 134.13
N GLN A 332 -57.27 -66.16 135.03
CA GLN A 332 -58.38 -67.09 135.30
C GLN A 332 -59.62 -66.38 135.91
N LEU A 333 -59.41 -65.34 136.72
CA LEU A 333 -60.48 -64.58 137.39
C LEU A 333 -61.05 -63.43 136.54
N GLN A 334 -60.44 -63.08 135.40
CA GLN A 334 -60.91 -61.99 134.54
C GLN A 334 -61.89 -62.42 133.44
N ARG A 335 -61.97 -63.71 133.10
CA ARG A 335 -62.90 -64.21 132.06
C ARG A 335 -64.31 -64.51 132.55
N GLU A 336 -64.50 -64.74 133.84
CA GLU A 336 -65.84 -65.07 134.39
C GLU A 336 -66.70 -63.82 134.63
N ASN A 337 -66.09 -62.67 134.94
CA ASN A 337 -66.79 -61.49 135.47
C ASN A 337 -67.32 -60.49 134.41
N SER A 338 -67.41 -60.88 133.14
CA SER A 338 -68.10 -60.10 132.09
C SER A 338 -69.07 -60.92 131.23
N ASN A 339 -69.14 -62.24 131.45
CA ASN A 339 -70.15 -63.12 130.85
C ASN A 339 -71.60 -62.83 131.32
N LEU A 340 -71.79 -61.90 132.26
CA LEU A 340 -73.10 -61.48 132.80
C LEU A 340 -73.66 -60.20 132.16
N ILE A 341 -73.02 -59.66 131.11
CA ILE A 341 -73.67 -58.74 130.15
C ILE A 341 -74.12 -59.53 128.89
N ALA A 342 -74.06 -60.87 128.93
CA ALA A 342 -74.85 -61.70 128.04
C ALA A 342 -76.34 -61.64 128.44
N GLN A 343 -77.11 -60.77 127.78
CA GLN A 343 -78.56 -60.80 127.85
C GLN A 343 -79.20 -60.35 126.53
N VAL A 344 -79.80 -61.32 125.81
CA VAL A 344 -80.64 -61.16 124.59
C VAL A 344 -79.88 -60.55 123.40
N ALA A 345 -79.01 -61.30 122.68
CA ALA A 345 -79.28 -62.46 121.81
C ALA A 345 -79.98 -62.05 120.47
N GLU A 346 -79.40 -62.39 119.32
CA GLU A 346 -79.78 -63.53 118.43
C GLU A 346 -81.23 -63.48 117.90
N PRO A 347 -81.51 -63.77 116.61
CA PRO A 347 -80.66 -64.33 115.53
C PRO A 347 -80.68 -63.41 114.26
N ALA A 348 -80.28 -63.76 113.03
CA ALA A 348 -79.85 -65.05 112.47
C ALA A 348 -78.81 -64.88 111.32
N ARG A 349 -77.81 -65.77 111.26
CA ARG A 349 -77.20 -66.17 109.99
C ARG A 349 -78.06 -67.29 109.37
N LYS A 350 -78.76 -67.02 108.26
CA LYS A 350 -79.20 -68.00 107.20
C LYS A 350 -80.36 -67.42 106.36
N LEU A 351 -80.09 -67.10 105.10
CA LEU A 351 -80.83 -67.56 103.91
C LEU A 351 -80.10 -67.08 102.63
N THR A 352 -78.78 -67.25 102.55
CA THR A 352 -78.12 -68.50 102.13
C THR A 352 -78.22 -68.76 100.63
N ALA A 353 -77.26 -68.23 99.87
CA ALA A 353 -76.38 -68.97 98.94
C ALA A 353 -76.98 -70.06 98.02
N LEU A 354 -78.23 -69.95 97.58
CA LEU A 354 -78.88 -70.83 96.59
C LEU A 354 -79.85 -70.01 95.73
N LEU A 355 -80.15 -70.54 94.53
CA LEU A 355 -80.92 -69.91 93.46
C LEU A 355 -80.25 -68.62 92.93
N ASP A 356 -79.07 -68.66 92.31
CA ASP A 356 -78.39 -69.75 91.57
C ASP A 356 -79.19 -70.28 90.34
N GLU A 357 -80.10 -69.44 89.84
CA GLU A 357 -80.83 -69.58 88.57
C GLU A 357 -80.87 -68.17 87.95
N LEU A 358 -80.59 -67.87 86.68
CA LEU A 358 -80.62 -68.64 85.42
C LEU A 358 -81.92 -69.42 85.17
N SER A 359 -83.04 -68.91 85.69
CA SER A 359 -84.38 -69.35 85.33
C SER A 359 -85.41 -68.27 85.68
N ASN A 360 -86.40 -68.04 84.81
CA ASN A 360 -87.59 -67.21 85.03
C ASN A 360 -87.46 -65.66 84.99
N GLU A 361 -86.73 -65.17 83.99
CA GLU A 361 -86.60 -63.78 83.48
C GLU A 361 -87.88 -62.88 83.43
N LYS A 362 -89.11 -63.43 83.54
CA LYS A 362 -90.32 -62.80 82.95
C LYS A 362 -91.47 -62.40 83.90
N ILE A 363 -91.41 -62.61 85.23
CA ILE A 363 -92.58 -62.43 86.11
C ILE A 363 -92.28 -61.58 87.36
N LEU A 364 -92.48 -60.25 87.27
CA LEU A 364 -93.55 -59.52 88.00
C LEU A 364 -93.52 -58.00 87.72
N ASN A 365 -93.67 -57.61 86.45
CA ASN A 365 -93.94 -56.21 86.05
C ASN A 365 -95.40 -55.80 86.43
N GLN A 366 -95.76 -55.93 87.71
CA GLN A 366 -97.16 -55.95 88.15
C GLN A 366 -97.43 -55.48 89.59
N ARG A 367 -96.42 -55.29 90.46
CA ARG A 367 -96.60 -54.81 91.85
C ARG A 367 -96.46 -53.28 92.05
N LEU A 368 -96.50 -52.52 90.95
CA LEU A 368 -96.30 -51.07 90.85
C LEU A 368 -97.49 -50.24 91.42
N LYS A 369 -97.94 -50.49 92.67
CA LYS A 369 -99.23 -49.95 93.15
C LYS A 369 -99.40 -49.48 94.61
N GLN A 370 -98.58 -49.84 95.60
CA GLN A 370 -98.99 -49.65 97.02
C GLN A 370 -98.32 -48.53 97.83
N GLU A 371 -97.00 -48.34 97.81
CA GLU A 371 -96.32 -47.41 98.75
C GLU A 371 -96.37 -45.92 98.34
N LYS A 372 -97.42 -45.57 97.58
CA LYS A 372 -97.90 -44.21 97.27
C LYS A 372 -98.49 -43.49 98.52
N MET A 373 -98.15 -43.93 99.73
CA MET A 373 -98.83 -43.54 100.98
C MET A 373 -98.01 -42.59 101.87
N GLU A 374 -96.67 -42.65 101.87
CA GLU A 374 -95.85 -41.83 102.79
C GLU A 374 -95.72 -40.36 102.36
N ALA A 375 -96.26 -39.98 101.21
CA ALA A 375 -96.25 -38.62 100.67
C ALA A 375 -97.08 -37.59 101.48
N ILE A 376 -97.69 -37.98 102.60
CA ILE A 376 -98.69 -37.15 103.31
C ILE A 376 -98.06 -36.22 104.37
N LYS A 377 -97.02 -36.64 105.09
CA LYS A 377 -96.65 -35.97 106.36
C LYS A 377 -95.84 -34.68 106.20
N ASN A 378 -94.77 -34.68 105.40
CA ASN A 378 -93.86 -33.53 105.30
C ASN A 378 -94.37 -32.42 104.35
N GLN A 379 -95.65 -32.49 103.94
CA GLN A 379 -96.31 -31.46 103.13
C GLN A 379 -97.02 -30.39 103.99
N GLU A 380 -97.27 -30.65 105.29
CA GLU A 380 -98.06 -29.76 106.15
C GLU A 380 -97.28 -28.53 106.65
N ASP A 381 -96.03 -28.70 107.08
CA ASP A 381 -95.20 -27.62 107.66
C ASP A 381 -94.79 -26.53 106.64
N LEU A 382 -94.91 -26.79 105.33
CA LEU A 382 -94.48 -25.87 104.26
C LEU A 382 -95.31 -24.57 104.17
N THR A 383 -96.47 -24.50 104.84
CA THR A 383 -97.51 -23.51 104.51
C THR A 383 -97.50 -22.22 105.33
N LYS A 384 -96.82 -22.15 106.48
CA LYS A 384 -96.95 -21.01 107.42
C LYS A 384 -96.01 -19.83 107.13
N GLU A 385 -94.76 -20.06 106.72
CA GLU A 385 -93.82 -18.96 106.50
C GLU A 385 -94.08 -18.21 105.17
N LEU A 386 -94.67 -18.88 104.17
CA LEU A 386 -94.93 -18.33 102.84
C LEU A 386 -96.01 -17.22 102.80
N GLU A 387 -96.82 -17.10 103.84
CA GLU A 387 -97.89 -16.09 103.94
C GLU A 387 -97.46 -14.86 104.76
N SER A 388 -96.59 -15.05 105.76
CA SER A 388 -96.09 -14.00 106.66
C SER A 388 -95.47 -12.82 105.91
N VAL A 389 -94.61 -13.09 104.91
CA VAL A 389 -93.87 -12.04 104.19
C VAL A 389 -94.61 -11.51 102.96
N LYS A 390 -95.68 -12.17 102.49
CA LYS A 390 -96.63 -11.54 101.54
C LYS A 390 -97.42 -10.41 102.20
N SER A 391 -97.73 -10.56 103.49
CA SER A 391 -98.24 -9.47 104.33
C SER A 391 -97.17 -8.41 104.57
N LYS A 392 -95.87 -8.77 104.55
CA LYS A 392 -94.77 -7.80 104.53
C LYS A 392 -94.59 -7.07 103.19
N LEU A 393 -95.54 -6.16 102.99
CA LEU A 393 -95.19 -4.74 103.07
C LEU A 393 -94.47 -4.22 101.81
N SER A 394 -95.15 -4.06 100.67
CA SER A 394 -96.44 -3.34 100.54
C SER A 394 -96.49 -1.92 101.19
N LEU A 395 -95.48 -1.53 101.99
CA LEU A 395 -95.05 -0.13 102.18
C LEU A 395 -93.91 0.25 101.24
N GLN A 396 -93.13 -0.67 100.65
CA GLN A 396 -92.32 -0.30 99.46
C GLN A 396 -93.19 -0.04 98.22
N LYS A 397 -94.51 -0.28 98.30
CA LYS A 397 -95.50 0.34 97.39
C LYS A 397 -95.72 1.84 97.66
N ILE A 398 -95.16 2.43 98.71
CA ILE A 398 -95.13 3.88 98.97
C ILE A 398 -93.84 4.51 98.41
N GLU A 399 -92.80 3.72 98.11
CA GLU A 399 -91.62 4.25 97.37
C GLU A 399 -91.98 4.63 95.91
N ILE A 400 -93.17 4.21 95.45
CA ILE A 400 -93.85 4.72 94.24
C ILE A 400 -94.06 6.24 94.30
N GLU A 401 -94.33 6.79 95.49
CA GLU A 401 -94.72 8.19 95.75
C GLU A 401 -93.60 9.20 95.38
N GLN A 402 -92.35 8.76 95.20
CA GLN A 402 -91.26 9.59 94.66
C GLN A 402 -91.12 9.52 93.13
N LEU A 403 -91.35 8.35 92.51
CA LEU A 403 -91.29 8.21 91.05
C LEU A 403 -92.58 8.64 90.34
N GLU A 404 -93.68 8.86 91.07
CA GLU A 404 -94.86 9.56 90.54
C GLU A 404 -94.55 11.00 90.11
N LYS A 405 -93.48 11.61 90.63
CA LYS A 405 -92.92 12.86 90.09
C LYS A 405 -92.45 12.76 88.63
N SER A 406 -92.09 11.56 88.16
CA SER A 406 -91.77 11.27 86.75
C SER A 406 -93.04 11.15 85.89
N ASN A 407 -94.18 10.83 86.51
CA ASN A 407 -95.47 10.67 85.84
C ASN A 407 -96.13 12.03 85.51
N GLU A 408 -95.76 13.09 86.23
CA GLU A 408 -96.34 14.43 86.11
C GLU A 408 -96.04 15.10 84.76
N ASP A 409 -94.85 14.87 84.17
CA ASP A 409 -94.52 15.35 82.82
C ASP A 409 -95.23 14.55 81.71
N GLN A 410 -95.38 13.23 81.85
CA GLN A 410 -96.01 12.41 80.79
C GLN A 410 -97.54 12.54 80.78
N MET A 411 -98.19 12.73 81.93
CA MET A 411 -99.64 12.91 82.02
C MET A 411 -100.19 14.17 81.33
N LYS A 412 -99.33 15.15 80.98
CA LYS A 412 -99.68 16.28 80.09
C LYS A 412 -100.02 15.85 78.67
N SER A 413 -99.53 14.70 78.19
CA SER A 413 -99.63 14.33 76.77
C SER A 413 -100.97 13.66 76.39
N MET A 414 -101.34 12.56 77.04
CA MET A 414 -102.40 11.67 76.52
C MET A 414 -103.84 12.00 76.92
N LYS A 415 -104.09 12.97 77.82
CA LYS A 415 -105.45 13.50 78.07
C LYS A 415 -106.16 13.97 76.79
N ASN A 416 -105.41 14.35 75.76
CA ASN A 416 -105.92 14.79 74.45
C ASN A 416 -106.63 13.70 73.62
N LYS A 417 -106.55 12.40 73.95
CA LYS A 417 -107.15 11.30 73.15
C LYS A 417 -108.51 10.77 73.64
N LEU A 418 -108.96 11.12 74.85
CA LEU A 418 -110.03 10.39 75.55
C LEU A 418 -111.41 10.44 74.87
N LYS A 419 -111.73 11.48 74.10
CA LYS A 419 -113.11 11.79 73.67
C LYS A 419 -113.64 11.06 72.40
N GLN A 420 -112.87 10.20 71.74
CA GLN A 420 -113.15 9.88 70.32
C GLN A 420 -114.03 8.66 69.99
N LEU A 421 -114.14 7.63 70.86
CA LEU A 421 -114.76 6.34 70.47
C LEU A 421 -116.09 6.00 71.17
N GLN A 422 -116.67 6.95 71.88
CA GLN A 422 -117.92 6.77 72.64
C GLN A 422 -119.19 6.72 71.74
N SER A 423 -119.04 6.70 70.40
CA SER A 423 -120.13 6.86 69.42
C SER A 423 -120.43 5.59 68.58
N LYS A 424 -120.02 4.40 69.03
CA LYS A 424 -120.18 3.13 68.27
C LYS A 424 -121.03 2.07 68.97
N LEU A 425 -121.74 2.46 70.03
CA LEU A 425 -122.57 1.57 70.84
C LEU A 425 -123.90 1.19 70.13
N ASP A 426 -124.43 2.09 69.30
CA ASP A 426 -125.87 2.13 69.02
C ASP A 426 -126.32 1.39 67.75
N ASP A 427 -125.39 0.99 66.86
CA ASP A 427 -125.74 0.54 65.50
C ASP A 427 -126.29 -0.90 65.39
N LYS A 428 -125.70 -1.87 66.09
CA LYS A 428 -125.81 -3.29 65.68
C LYS A 428 -127.09 -4.02 66.10
N ILE A 429 -127.96 -3.39 66.88
CA ILE A 429 -129.25 -3.97 67.31
C ILE A 429 -130.20 -4.22 66.11
N LYS A 430 -130.05 -3.46 65.01
CA LYS A 430 -130.93 -3.49 63.82
C LYS A 430 -130.90 -4.74 62.92
N LYS A 431 -130.06 -5.75 63.16
CA LYS A 431 -129.71 -6.74 62.10
C LYS A 431 -130.14 -8.21 62.34
N ILE A 432 -131.05 -8.47 63.26
CA ILE A 432 -131.58 -9.83 63.51
C ILE A 432 -132.72 -10.21 62.54
N GLU A 433 -133.46 -9.25 62.00
CA GLU A 433 -134.76 -9.49 61.35
C GLU A 433 -134.71 -10.01 59.90
N SER A 434 -133.55 -10.41 59.36
CA SER A 434 -133.35 -10.54 57.90
C SER A 434 -132.98 -11.94 57.34
N MET A 435 -132.05 -12.70 57.94
CA MET A 435 -131.46 -13.86 57.26
C MET A 435 -132.15 -15.21 57.56
N LYS A 436 -133.21 -15.52 56.80
CA LYS A 436 -133.81 -16.86 56.66
C LYS A 436 -133.93 -17.27 55.17
N GLY A 437 -132.78 -17.42 54.48
CA GLY A 437 -132.68 -17.32 53.01
C GLY A 437 -132.31 -18.57 52.16
N GLU A 438 -131.07 -19.12 52.23
CA GLU A 438 -130.38 -19.76 51.06
C GLU A 438 -129.60 -21.10 51.35
N GLU A 439 -129.29 -22.00 50.35
CA GLU A 439 -128.84 -23.43 50.59
C GLU A 439 -128.16 -24.28 49.39
N ARG A 440 -127.04 -25.11 49.58
CA ARG A 440 -126.50 -26.44 48.92
C ARG A 440 -125.32 -26.61 47.79
N ALA A 441 -124.20 -27.47 47.87
CA ALA A 441 -123.33 -28.11 46.72
C ALA A 441 -121.90 -28.94 46.87
N ARG A 442 -121.61 -30.05 46.07
CA ARG A 442 -120.40 -30.63 45.20
C ARG A 442 -118.90 -31.12 45.62
N THR A 443 -118.22 -32.19 44.97
CA THR A 443 -116.77 -32.79 45.16
C THR A 443 -116.06 -33.81 44.08
N LYS A 444 -114.69 -34.19 44.05
CA LYS A 444 -113.93 -35.42 43.37
C LYS A 444 -112.29 -35.57 43.27
N PHE A 445 -111.66 -36.78 42.93
CA PHE A 445 -110.29 -37.21 42.24
C PHE A 445 -108.94 -37.90 42.89
N LEU A 446 -108.00 -38.65 42.15
CA LEU A 446 -106.79 -39.57 42.61
C LEU A 446 -105.52 -39.99 41.64
N GLN A 447 -104.37 -40.69 42.11
CA GLN A 447 -103.37 -41.76 41.47
C GLN A 447 -101.73 -41.63 41.26
N SER A 448 -100.80 -42.71 41.31
CA SER A 448 -99.25 -42.76 41.00
C SER A 448 -98.35 -44.16 41.00
N ALA A 449 -96.99 -44.29 40.60
CA ALA A 449 -95.98 -45.51 40.55
C ALA A 449 -94.38 -45.24 40.17
N PHE A 450 -93.20 -46.02 40.01
CA PHE A 450 -92.45 -47.39 40.25
C PHE A 450 -90.87 -47.62 39.76
N SER A 451 -89.95 -48.58 40.28
CA SER A 451 -88.77 -49.45 39.64
C SER A 451 -87.12 -49.39 39.76
N LYS A 452 -86.30 -50.56 39.75
CA LYS A 452 -84.89 -51.01 39.13
C LYS A 452 -83.38 -51.26 39.77
N TYR A 453 -82.54 -52.29 39.28
CA TYR A 453 -80.99 -52.67 39.14
C TYR A 453 -79.90 -53.14 40.26
N PHE A 454 -78.85 -54.04 39.99
CA PHE A 454 -77.76 -54.64 40.94
C PHE A 454 -76.55 -55.53 40.34
N ASP A 455 -75.22 -55.57 40.79
CA ASP A 455 -74.16 -56.73 40.77
C ASP A 455 -72.56 -56.53 40.97
N LYS A 456 -71.75 -57.61 41.36
CA LYS A 456 -70.24 -57.98 41.15
C LYS A 456 -69.08 -57.92 42.28
N TYR A 457 -68.32 -59.03 42.62
CA TYR A 457 -67.33 -59.22 43.80
C TYR A 457 -66.26 -60.44 43.79
N HIS A 458 -65.52 -60.79 44.92
CA HIS A 458 -64.78 -62.08 45.42
C HIS A 458 -63.19 -62.24 45.42
N SER A 459 -62.36 -63.14 46.09
CA SER A 459 -62.27 -63.99 47.38
C SER A 459 -60.87 -64.78 47.64
N PRO A 460 -60.42 -65.26 48.88
CA PRO A 460 -59.05 -65.89 49.23
C PRO A 460 -58.90 -67.14 50.25
N GLN A 461 -57.72 -67.83 50.50
CA GLN A 461 -57.52 -68.96 51.55
C GLN A 461 -56.12 -69.56 52.07
N SER A 462 -56.07 -70.77 52.77
CA SER A 462 -55.08 -71.35 53.79
C SER A 462 -54.89 -72.93 53.89
N PRO A 463 -54.17 -73.57 54.89
CA PRO A 463 -54.42 -74.99 55.37
C PRO A 463 -54.13 -75.39 56.89
N SER A 464 -54.27 -76.69 57.29
CA SER A 464 -54.38 -77.21 58.71
C SER A 464 -54.16 -78.76 58.97
N SER A 465 -54.62 -79.33 60.12
CA SER A 465 -54.98 -80.78 60.43
C SER A 465 -53.85 -81.83 60.72
N LYS A 466 -54.00 -83.07 61.28
CA LYS A 466 -55.04 -83.92 61.98
C LYS A 466 -54.34 -85.05 62.82
N SER A 467 -54.88 -85.55 63.96
CA SER A 467 -54.55 -86.92 64.45
C SER A 467 -55.63 -87.64 65.32
N SER A 468 -55.88 -88.92 64.99
CA SER A 468 -56.28 -90.05 65.87
C SER A 468 -56.70 -91.29 65.04
N VAL A 469 -56.39 -92.48 65.55
CA VAL A 469 -56.95 -93.85 65.33
C VAL A 469 -57.29 -94.32 63.90
N ASP A 470 -56.78 -95.50 63.56
CA ASP A 470 -57.38 -96.47 62.61
C ASP A 470 -58.21 -97.50 63.38
N SER A 471 -59.42 -97.79 62.88
CA SER A 471 -60.29 -98.97 63.12
C SER A 471 -60.49 -99.42 64.57
#